data_AF-A0A6V7KKS2-F1
#
_entry.id   AF-A0A6V7KKS2-F1
#
_cell.length_a   1.000
_cell.length_b   1.000
_cell.length_c   1.000
_cell.angle_alpha   90.00
_cell.angle_beta   90.00
_cell.angle_gamma   90.00
#
_symmetry.space_group_name_H-M   'P 1'
#
loop_
_entity.id
_entity.type
_entity.pdbx_description
1 polymer ?
#
loop_
_entity_poly.entity_id
_entity_poly.type
_entity_poly.pdbx_seq_one_letter_code
_entity_poly.pdbx_strand_id
1 'polypeptide(L)' 'MPLSCRFYKEKYPEVEDVVMVNVRSIAEMGAYVHLLEYNNIEGMILLSELSRRRIRSINKLIRVGKTEPVVVIRVDKEK' A
#
# COMPACT_ATOMS: atom_id res chain seq x y z
N MET A 1 -15.35 13.39 -16.80
CA MET A 1 -15.02 12.60 -15.60
C MET A 1 -13.76 11.81 -15.87
N PRO A 2 -12.76 11.77 -14.95
CA PRO A 2 -11.67 10.81 -15.10
C PRO A 2 -12.23 9.40 -14.93
N LEU A 3 -11.92 8.52 -15.88
CA LEU A 3 -12.27 7.11 -15.86
C LEU A 3 -11.40 6.44 -14.77
N SER A 4 -11.96 6.23 -13.58
CA SER A 4 -11.35 5.40 -12.55
C SER A 4 -11.70 3.94 -12.85
N CYS A 5 -10.87 3.30 -13.67
CA CYS A 5 -11.00 1.88 -14.01
C CYS A 5 -9.95 1.06 -13.25
N ARG A 6 -10.31 -0.18 -12.90
CA ARG A 6 -9.37 -1.14 -12.32
C ARG A 6 -8.60 -1.82 -13.47
N PHE A 7 -7.33 -2.12 -13.26
CA PHE A 7 -6.49 -2.79 -14.27
C PHE A 7 -6.84 -4.27 -14.39
N TYR A 8 -7.14 -4.91 -13.25
CA TYR A 8 -7.50 -6.32 -13.18
C TYR A 8 -9.02 -6.52 -13.04
N LYS A 9 -9.49 -7.68 -13.51
CA LYS A 9 -10.90 -8.09 -13.36
C LYS A 9 -11.26 -8.29 -11.88
N GLU A 10 -10.29 -8.71 -11.09
CA GLU A 10 -10.44 -8.98 -9.66
C GLU A 10 -10.52 -7.68 -8.85
N LYS A 11 -11.38 -7.70 -7.83
CA LYS A 11 -11.61 -6.51 -6.99
C LYS A 11 -10.49 -6.30 -5.97
N TYR A 12 -9.83 -7.36 -5.54
CA TYR A 12 -8.77 -7.34 -4.53
C TYR A 12 -7.58 -8.16 -5.02
N PRO A 13 -6.35 -7.79 -4.65
CA PRO A 13 -5.18 -8.61 -4.94
C PRO A 13 -5.24 -9.96 -4.21
N GLU A 14 -4.37 -10.88 -4.63
CA GLU A 14 -4.12 -12.11 -3.89
C GLU A 14 -3.05 -11.89 -2.81
N VAL A 15 -2.98 -12.81 -1.86
CA VAL A 15 -1.87 -12.84 -0.90
C VAL A 15 -0.57 -13.20 -1.63
N GLU A 16 0.53 -12.59 -1.20
CA GLU A 16 1.87 -12.68 -1.81
C GLU A 16 2.02 -12.00 -3.18
N ASP A 17 0.97 -11.33 -3.66
CA ASP A 17 1.03 -10.56 -4.91
C ASP A 17 1.83 -9.25 -4.73
N VAL A 18 2.57 -8.85 -5.77
CA VAL A 18 3.38 -7.62 -5.76
C VAL A 18 2.62 -6.53 -6.50
N VAL A 19 2.24 -5.49 -5.76
CA VAL A 19 1.40 -4.40 -6.25
C VAL A 19 2.09 -3.05 -6.15
N MET A 20 1.81 -2.16 -7.10
CA MET A 20 2.26 -0.78 -7.05
C MET A 20 1.32 0.07 -6.18
N VAL A 21 1.88 0.65 -5.13
CA VAL A 21 1.14 1.51 -4.21
C VAL A 21 1.68 2.93 -4.19
N ASN A 22 0.79 3.91 -4.08
CA ASN A 22 1.15 5.29 -3.84
C ASN A 22 0.94 5.64 -2.36
N VAL A 23 1.95 6.24 -1.73
CA VAL A 23 1.89 6.56 -0.30
C VAL A 23 1.06 7.82 -0.09
N ARG A 24 -0.08 7.71 0.59
CA ARG A 24 -0.97 8.83 0.86
C ARG A 24 -0.56 9.62 2.10
N SER A 25 -0.32 8.91 3.20
CA SER A 25 -0.02 9.51 4.49
C SER A 25 0.80 8.56 5.35
N ILE A 26 1.60 9.11 6.25
CA ILE A 26 2.36 8.35 7.24
C ILE A 26 1.76 8.69 8.61
N ALA A 27 1.37 7.68 9.37
CA ALA A 27 0.86 7.79 10.73
C ALA A 27 1.81 7.07 11.71
N GLU A 28 1.56 7.22 13.01
CA GLU A 28 2.41 6.62 14.05
C GLU A 28 2.38 5.08 14.02
N MET A 29 1.24 4.49 13.65
CA MET A 29 1.08 3.02 13.56
C MET A 29 1.57 2.43 12.22
N GLY A 30 1.70 3.24 11.16
CA GLY A 30 2.00 2.73 9.82
C GLY A 30 1.83 3.76 8.70
N ALA A 31 1.97 3.32 7.46
CA ALA A 31 1.78 4.14 6.27
C ALA A 31 0.47 3.76 5.55
N TYR A 32 -0.36 4.76 5.26
CA TYR A 32 -1.55 4.62 4.44
C TYR A 32 -1.17 4.78 2.97
N VAL A 33 -1.60 3.84 2.14
CA VAL A 33 -1.25 3.77 0.73
C VAL A 33 -2.48 3.51 -0.13
N HIS A 34 -2.41 3.85 -1.41
CA HIS A 34 -3.43 3.53 -2.40
C HIS A 34 -2.87 2.56 -3.44
N LEU A 35 -3.60 1.48 -3.70
CA LEU A 35 -3.28 0.53 -4.75
C LEU A 35 -3.75 1.09 -6.09
N LEU A 36 -2.82 1.56 -6.93
CA LEU A 36 -3.15 2.22 -8.19
C LEU A 36 -3.85 1.25 -9.17
N GLU A 37 -3.40 0.00 -9.18
CA GLU A 37 -3.89 -1.05 -10.09
C GLU A 37 -5.32 -1.52 -9.76
N TYR A 38 -5.72 -1.39 -8.50
CA TYR A 38 -6.99 -1.89 -7.98
C TYR A 38 -7.97 -0.75 -7.68
N ASN A 39 -8.00 0.31 -8.49
CA ASN A 39 -8.93 1.44 -8.33
C ASN A 39 -8.71 2.27 -7.05
N ASN A 40 -7.45 2.51 -6.69
CA ASN A 40 -7.04 3.30 -5.52
C ASN A 40 -7.63 2.78 -4.21
N ILE A 41 -7.73 1.45 -4.07
CA ILE A 41 -8.11 0.83 -2.80
C ILE A 41 -7.12 1.26 -1.72
N GLU A 42 -7.66 1.57 -0.55
CA GLU A 42 -6.87 1.94 0.63
C GLU A 42 -6.19 0.70 1.22
N GLY A 43 -4.88 0.80 1.41
CA GLY A 43 -4.05 -0.18 2.10
C GLY A 43 -3.32 0.47 3.27
N MET A 44 -2.89 -0.37 4.22
CA MET A 44 -2.09 0.06 5.36
C MET A 44 -0.86 -0.83 5.47
N ILE A 45 0.31 -0.20 5.57
CA ILE A 45 1.58 -0.88 5.80
C ILE A 45 1.99 -0.64 7.24
N LEU A 46 2.18 -1.72 7.99
CA LEU A 46 2.64 -1.66 9.38
C LEU A 46 4.11 -1.25 9.43
N LEU A 47 4.48 -0.44 10.42
CA LEU A 47 5.88 -0.03 10.63
C LEU A 47 6.83 -1.23 10.80
N SER A 48 6.34 -2.28 11.45
CA SER A 48 7.07 -3.52 11.70
C SER A 48 7.43 -4.28 10.42
N GLU A 49 6.57 -4.21 9.40
CA GLU A 49 6.78 -4.87 8.11
C GLU A 49 7.73 -4.07 7.22
N LEU A 50 7.83 -2.76 7.47
CA LEU A 50 8.69 -1.88 6.68
C LEU A 50 10.18 -2.08 6.93
N SER A 51 10.55 -2.44 8.17
CA SER A 51 11.94 -2.66 8.55
C SER A 51 12.02 -3.58 9.76
N ARG A 52 12.76 -4.69 9.60
CA ARG A 52 13.10 -5.61 10.71
C ARG A 52 14.02 -4.99 11.76
N ARG A 53 14.60 -3.80 11.51
CA ARG A 53 15.50 -3.07 12.42
C ARG A 53 14.87 -1.76 12.88
N ARG A 54 15.22 -1.32 14.10
CA ARG A 54 14.78 -0.04 14.68
C ARG A 54 15.24 1.13 13.81
N ILE A 55 14.30 1.79 13.18
CA ILE A 55 14.52 2.93 12.31
C ILE A 55 14.42 4.23 13.10
N ARG A 56 15.41 5.12 12.91
CA ARG A 56 15.41 6.45 13.55
C ARG A 56 14.44 7.43 12.87
N SER A 57 14.18 7.25 11.57
CA SER A 57 13.31 8.16 10.82
C SER A 57 12.64 7.45 9.65
N ILE A 58 11.31 7.35 9.68
CA ILE A 58 10.53 6.74 8.60
C ILE A 58 10.49 7.58 7.32
N ASN A 59 10.54 8.90 7.45
CA ASN A 59 10.52 9.86 6.33
C ASN A 59 11.69 9.71 5.35
N LYS A 60 12.75 8.98 5.75
CA LYS A 60 13.89 8.71 4.86
C LYS A 60 13.63 7.51 3.94
N LEU A 61 12.83 6.56 4.40
CA LEU A 61 12.48 5.34 3.66
C LEU A 61 11.29 5.62 2.75
N ILE A 62 10.19 6.11 3.34
CA ILE A 62 8.95 6.34 2.60
C ILE A 62 8.72 7.84 2.46
N ARG A 63 8.32 8.27 1.27
CA ARG A 63 7.83 9.64 1.05
C ARG A 63 6.39 9.62 0.56
N VAL A 64 5.59 10.51 1.14
CA VAL A 64 4.23 10.78 0.67
C VAL A 64 4.25 11.19 -0.80
N GLY A 65 3.33 10.64 -1.59
CA GLY A 65 3.18 10.87 -3.02
C GLY A 65 4.11 10.03 -3.90
N LYS A 66 5.05 9.27 -3.33
CA LYS A 66 5.85 8.32 -4.12
C LYS A 66 5.12 7.01 -4.31
N THR A 67 5.37 6.39 -5.46
CA THR A 67 4.92 5.04 -5.78
C THR A 67 6.05 4.06 -5.50
N GLU A 68 5.77 3.02 -4.72
CA GLU A 68 6.72 1.95 -4.42
C GLU A 68 6.04 0.58 -4.60
N PRO A 69 6.80 -0.46 -5.01
CA PRO A 69 6.29 -1.82 -5.06
C PRO A 69 6.24 -2.42 -3.66
N VAL A 70 5.13 -3.05 -3.30
CA VAL A 70 4.94 -3.73 -2.02
C VAL A 70 4.29 -5.09 -2.23
N VAL A 71 4.55 -6.02 -1.30
CA VAL A 71 3.93 -7.34 -1.30
C VAL A 71 2.70 -7.34 -0.39
N VAL A 72 1.64 -7.97 -0.84
CA VAL A 72 0.40 -8.13 -0.09
C VAL A 72 0.56 -9.27 0.91
N ILE A 73 0.57 -8.97 2.20
CA ILE A 73 0.74 -10.00 3.25
C ILE A 73 -0.60 -10.67 3.58
N ARG A 74 -1.68 -9.89 3.56
CA ARG A 74 -3.01 -10.34 3.96
C ARG A 74 -4.07 -9.50 3.27
N VAL A 75 -5.14 -10.15 2.83
CA VAL A 75 -6.30 -9.51 2.21
C VAL A 75 -7.54 -9.97 2.96
N ASP A 76 -8.23 -9.04 3.60
CA ASP A 76 -9.55 -9.28 4.17
C ASP A 76 -10.60 -9.05 3.08
N LYS A 77 -11.10 -10.15 2.50
CA LYS A 77 -12.16 -10.15 1.47
C LYS A 77 -13.58 -10.10 2.06
N GLU A 78 -13.71 -10.12 3.39
CA GLU A 78 -14.97 -10.38 4.13
C GLU A 78 -15.58 -9.13 4.80
N LYS A 79 -15.26 -7.92 4.32
CA LYS A 79 -16.04 -6.71 4.61
C LYS A 79 -16.54 -6.04 3.34
#